data_AF-A0A7X9FBX9-F1
#
_entry.id   AF-A0A7X9FBX9-F1
#
_cell.length_a   1.000
_cell.length_b   1.000
_cell.length_c   1.000
_cell.angle_alpha   90.00
_cell.angle_beta   90.00
_cell.angle_gamma   90.00
#
_symmetry.space_group_name_H-M   'P 1'
#
loop_
_entity.id
_entity.type
_entity.pdbx_description
1 polymer ?
#
loop_
_entity_poly.entity_id
_entity_poly.type
_entity_poly.pdbx_seq_one_letter_code
_entity_poly.pdbx_strand_id
1 'polypeptide(L)' 'MGEKFSGQRDSFSTNFGAIAAIAGSAIGLGNIWRFPYVTGENGGGAFLFIYL' A
#
# COMPACT_ATOMS: atom_id res chain seq x y z
N MET A 1 -26.63 27.23 21.70
CA MET A 1 -27.17 26.57 20.50
C MET A 1 -25.99 26.31 19.57
N GLY A 2 -25.31 25.16 19.72
CA GLY A 2 -24.11 24.83 18.93
C GLY A 2 -24.50 23.91 17.79
N GLU A 3 -24.22 24.33 16.55
CA GLU A 3 -24.49 23.52 15.37
C GLU A 3 -23.64 22.25 15.39
N LYS A 4 -24.29 21.09 15.42
CA LYS A 4 -23.61 19.83 15.15
C LYS A 4 -23.34 19.78 13.66
N PHE A 5 -22.12 20.11 13.24
CA PHE A 5 -21.63 19.77 11.91
C PHE A 5 -21.51 18.25 11.80
N SER A 6 -22.61 17.55 11.52
CA SER A 6 -22.57 16.17 11.03
C SER A 6 -22.19 16.21 9.55
N GLY A 7 -20.93 16.55 9.27
CA GLY A 7 -20.34 16.38 7.95
C GLY A 7 -20.25 14.88 7.67
N GLN A 8 -21.18 14.36 6.87
CA GLN A 8 -21.16 13.00 6.39
C GLN A 8 -19.85 12.79 5.62
N ARG A 9 -18.94 11.97 6.16
CA ARG A 9 -17.66 11.67 5.52
C ARG A 9 -17.87 10.62 4.43
N ASP A 10 -17.36 10.89 3.24
CA ASP A 10 -17.32 9.90 2.17
C ASP A 10 -16.54 8.67 2.65
N SER A 11 -17.16 7.50 2.45
CA SER A 11 -16.62 6.21 2.88
C SER A 11 -16.59 5.28 1.68
N PHE A 12 -15.61 4.36 1.63
CA PHE A 12 -15.52 3.40 0.54
C PHE A 12 -16.77 2.52 0.50
N SER A 13 -17.38 2.42 -0.68
CA SER A 13 -18.62 1.65 -0.90
C SER A 13 -18.44 0.15 -0.65
N THR A 14 -17.23 -0.38 -0.86
CA THR A 14 -16.91 -1.79 -0.65
C THR A 14 -15.57 -1.98 0.05
N ASN A 15 -15.46 -3.04 0.86
CA ASN A 15 -14.19 -3.46 1.47
C ASN A 15 -13.13 -3.72 0.40
N PHE A 16 -13.52 -4.30 -0.74
CA PHE A 16 -12.61 -4.51 -1.86
C PHE A 16 -12.10 -3.18 -2.43
N GLY A 17 -12.96 -2.18 -2.59
CA GLY A 17 -12.56 -0.84 -3.02
C GLY A 17 -11.61 -0.17 -2.04
N ALA A 18 -11.84 -0.34 -0.73
CA ALA A 18 -10.91 0.14 0.29
C ALA A 18 -9.55 -0.57 0.21
N ILE A 19 -9.53 -1.89 0.13
CA ILE A 19 -8.30 -2.69 0.01
C ILE A 19 -7.55 -2.34 -1.27
N ALA A 20 -8.24 -2.19 -2.41
CA ALA A 20 -7.62 -1.83 -3.68
C ALA A 20 -7.01 -0.42 -3.65
N ALA A 21 -7.69 0.55 -3.03
CA ALA A 21 -7.16 1.91 -2.87
C ALA A 21 -5.90 1.93 -1.98
N ILE A 22 -5.94 1.21 -0.86
CA ILE A 22 -4.79 1.09 0.05
C ILE A 22 -3.64 0.34 -0.61
N ALA A 23 -3.92 -0.80 -1.25
CA ALA A 23 -2.92 -1.61 -1.94
C ALA A 23 -2.29 -0.84 -3.12
N GLY A 24 -3.08 -0.13 -3.90
CA GLY A 24 -2.58 0.72 -4.99
C GLY A 24 -1.71 1.87 -4.48
N SER A 25 -2.02 2.42 -3.30
CA SER A 25 -1.15 3.43 -2.66
C SER A 25 0.14 2.83 -2.09
N ALA A 26 0.11 1.60 -1.61
CA ALA A 26 1.28 0.93 -1.02
C ALA A 26 2.22 0.34 -2.08
N ILE A 27 1.68 -0.11 -3.22
CA ILE A 27 2.45 -0.69 -4.34
C ILE A 27 2.81 0.45 -5.31
N GLY A 28 3.81 1.25 -4.94
CA GLY A 28 4.35 2.32 -5.79
C GLY A 28 5.42 1.83 -6.78
N LEU A 29 5.77 2.67 -7.76
CA LEU A 29 6.85 2.42 -8.74
C LEU A 29 8.13 1.88 -8.05
N GLY A 30 8.49 2.42 -6.88
CA GLY A 30 9.66 1.97 -6.11
C GLY A 30 9.69 0.45 -5.84
N ASN A 31 8.56 -0.18 -5.52
CA ASN A 31 8.51 -1.63 -5.27
C ASN A 31 8.60 -2.47 -6.55
N ILE A 32 8.36 -1.87 -7.73
CA ILE A 32 8.44 -2.58 -9.00
C ILE A 32 9.88 -2.61 -9.52
N TRP A 33 10.66 -1.54 -9.32
CA TRP A 33 12.02 -1.43 -9.91
C TRP A 33 13.13 -1.59 -8.88
N ARG A 34 12.97 -1.00 -7.68
CA ARG A 34 14.04 -1.00 -6.67
C ARG A 34 14.10 -2.33 -5.91
N PHE A 35 12.96 -2.95 -5.67
CA PHE A 35 12.91 -4.27 -5.04
C PHE A 35 13.66 -5.34 -5.84
N PRO A 36 13.40 -5.57 -7.15
CA PRO A 36 14.14 -6.59 -7.90
C PRO A 36 15.62 -6.23 -8.05
N TYR A 37 15.97 -4.94 -8.17
CA TYR A 37 17.36 -4.49 -8.25
C TYR A 37 18.14 -4.82 -6.97
N VAL A 38 17.63 -4.40 -5.81
CA VAL A 38 18.25 -4.67 -4.50
C VAL A 38 18.27 -6.17 -4.22
N THR A 39 17.21 -6.89 -4.54
CA THR A 39 17.15 -8.35 -4.41
C THR A 39 18.23 -9.00 -5.27
N GLY A 40 18.39 -8.59 -6.53
CA GLY A 40 19.44 -9.09 -7.42
C GLY A 40 20.86 -8.83 -6.90
N GLU A 41 21.14 -7.63 -6.41
CA GLU A 41 22.45 -7.28 -5.85
C GLU A 41 22.77 -8.02 -4.53
N ASN A 42 21.76 -8.28 -3.68
CA ASN A 42 21.96 -8.88 -2.35
C ASN A 42 21.80 -10.41 -2.31
N GLY A 43 22.07 -11.10 -3.42
CA GLY A 43 22.04 -12.57 -3.49
C GLY A 43 20.75 -13.16 -4.06
N GLY A 44 19.98 -12.38 -4.80
CA GLY A 44 18.78 -12.84 -5.52
C GLY A 44 17.67 -13.31 -4.58
N GLY A 45 17.02 -14.42 -4.93
CA GLY A 45 15.94 -15.00 -4.12
C GLY A 45 16.34 -15.37 -2.69
N ALA A 46 17.64 -15.56 -2.41
CA ALA A 46 18.12 -15.84 -1.05
C ALA A 46 17.92 -14.64 -0.10
N PHE A 47 17.95 -13.41 -0.62
CA PHE A 47 17.68 -12.19 0.14
C PHE A 47 16.28 -12.18 0.76
N LEU A 48 15.28 -12.81 0.10
CA LEU A 48 13.90 -12.83 0.59
C LEU A 48 13.77 -13.54 1.94
N PHE A 49 14.62 -14.53 2.26
CA PHE A 49 14.53 -15.28 3.52
C PHE A 49 14.90 -14.45 4.75
N ILE A 50 15.68 -13.38 4.58
CA ILE A 50 16.04 -12.44 5.65
C ILE A 50 15.15 -11.18 5.60
N TYR A 51 14.64 -10.86 4.41
CA TYR A 51 13.78 -9.69 4.18
C TYR A 51 12.34 -9.87 4.68
N LEU A 52 11.79 -11.10 4.60
CA LEU A 52 10.45 -11.47 5.10
C LEU A 52 10.48 -11.76 6.61
#